data_AF-A0AAV9AHB5-F1
#
_entry.id   AF-A0AAV9AHB5-F1
#
_cell.length_a   1.000
_cell.length_b   1.000
_cell.length_c   1.000
_cell.angle_alpha   90.00
_cell.angle_beta   90.00
_cell.angle_gamma   90.00
#
_symmetry.space_group_name_H-M   'P 1'
#
loop_
_entity.id
_entity.type
_entity.pdbx_description
1 polymer ?
#
loop_
_entity_poly.entity_id
_entity_poly.type
_entity_poly.pdbx_seq_one_letter_code
_entity_poly.pdbx_strand_id
1 'polypeptide(L)'
;MKIRASVRKICEKCRLIRRRGRIIVICYNPKHKQRHGLDNGYSKNILILFELVKADLDFIIGFWGLFEFQKKAKGYLDLHKTMRGYMHFFVNKNIFI
;
A
#
# COMPACT_ATOMS: atom_id res chain seq x y z
N MET A 1 4.53 31.91 -6.69
CA MET A 1 5.36 30.70 -6.55
C MET A 1 4.52 29.52 -6.99
N LYS A 2 4.98 28.70 -7.93
CA LYS A 2 4.21 27.57 -8.50
C LYS A 2 4.61 26.24 -7.85
N ILE A 3 3.65 25.47 -7.35
CA ILE A 3 3.90 24.14 -6.79
C ILE A 3 3.92 23.13 -7.93
N ARG A 4 4.92 22.26 -7.98
CA ARG A 4 5.06 21.21 -9.00
C ARG A 4 5.61 19.93 -8.37
N ALA A 5 5.25 18.80 -8.96
CA ALA A 5 5.80 17.49 -8.59
C ALA A 5 7.30 17.40 -8.87
N SER A 6 7.80 18.06 -9.92
CA SER A 6 9.23 18.16 -10.21
C SER A 6 9.67 19.62 -10.26
N VAL A 7 10.84 19.89 -9.69
CA VAL A 7 11.43 21.23 -9.66
C VAL A 7 12.68 21.23 -10.53
N ARG A 8 12.71 22.12 -11.53
CA ARG A 8 13.84 22.31 -12.44
C ARG A 8 14.20 23.78 -12.58
N LYS A 9 15.47 24.07 -12.84
CA LYS A 9 15.93 25.43 -13.18
C LYS A 9 15.37 25.82 -14.56
N ILE A 10 14.88 27.05 -14.68
CA ILE A 10 14.33 27.61 -15.93
C ILE A 10 15.34 28.59 -16.57
N CYS A 11 16.25 29.13 -15.75
CA CYS A 11 17.16 30.20 -16.10
C CYS A 11 18.49 30.02 -15.36
N GLU A 12 19.56 30.68 -15.80
CA GLU A 12 20.87 30.63 -15.15
C GLU A 12 20.85 31.22 -13.73
N LYS A 13 20.03 32.25 -13.52
CA LYS A 13 19.83 32.92 -12.22
C LYS A 13 18.98 32.09 -11.24
N CYS A 14 18.41 30.97 -11.69
CA CYS A 14 17.50 30.16 -10.90
C CYS A 14 18.31 29.23 -9.99
N ARG A 15 18.17 29.38 -8.67
CA ARG A 15 18.89 28.57 -7.68
C ARG A 15 17.96 27.56 -7.04
N LEU A 16 18.44 26.32 -6.93
CA LEU A 16 17.76 25.24 -6.24
C LEU A 16 18.23 25.27 -4.78
N ILE A 17 17.29 25.43 -3.84
CA ILE A 17 17.58 25.54 -2.42
C ILE A 17 16.72 24.54 -1.64
N ARG A 18 17.24 24.05 -0.51
CA ARG A 18 16.48 23.21 0.42
C ARG A 18 16.20 24.03 1.68
N ARG A 19 14.92 24.27 1.99
CA ARG A 19 14.48 25.00 3.20
C ARG A 19 13.37 24.20 3.87
N ARG A 20 13.48 23.98 5.19
CA ARG A 20 12.49 23.24 6.00
C ARG A 20 12.11 21.87 5.38
N GLY A 21 13.13 21.11 4.96
CA GLY A 21 12.95 19.80 4.33
C GLY A 21 12.42 19.82 2.88
N ARG A 22 12.04 20.97 2.31
CA ARG A 22 11.44 21.09 0.98
C ARG A 22 12.40 21.71 -0.02
N ILE A 23 12.34 21.25 -1.27
CA ILE A 23 13.14 21.78 -2.38
C ILE A 23 12.37 22.92 -3.06
N ILE A 24 13.01 24.08 -3.22
CA ILE A 24 12.41 25.30 -3.77
C ILE A 24 13.37 25.89 -4.81
N VAL A 25 12.83 26.43 -5.89
CA VAL A 25 13.58 27.24 -6.87
C VAL A 25 13.34 28.71 -6.54
N ILE A 26 14.41 29.46 -6.29
CA ILE A 26 14.38 30.90 -6.12
C ILE A 26 14.97 31.59 -7.35
N CYS A 27 14.39 32.72 -7.72
CA CYS A 27 14.85 33.58 -8.81
C CYS A 27 14.37 35.00 -8.54
N TYR A 28 15.05 35.98 -9.13
CA TYR A 28 14.58 37.36 -9.19
C TYR A 28 13.23 37.46 -9.91
N ASN A 29 13.08 36.77 -11.05
CA ASN A 29 11.80 36.70 -11.76
C ASN A 29 10.79 35.85 -10.97
N PRO A 30 9.65 36.42 -10.53
CA PRO A 30 8.64 35.69 -9.75
C PRO A 30 8.00 34.53 -10.51
N LYS A 31 8.00 34.54 -11.85
CA LYS A 31 7.46 33.46 -12.70
C LYS A 31 8.26 32.16 -12.57
N HIS A 32 9.54 32.24 -12.19
CA HIS A 32 10.42 31.06 -12.05
C HIS A 32 10.41 30.45 -10.64
N LYS A 33 9.78 31.10 -9.66
CA LYS A 33 9.72 30.61 -8.27
C LYS A 33 8.88 29.34 -8.21
N GLN A 34 9.49 28.21 -7.85
CA GLN A 34 8.82 26.90 -7.79
C GLN A 34 9.01 26.24 -6.42
N ARG A 35 8.06 25.42 -5.99
CA ARG A 35 8.15 24.60 -4.77
C ARG A 35 7.84 23.15 -5.13
N HIS A 36 8.67 22.23 -4.66
CA HIS A 36 8.40 20.79 -4.75
C HIS A 36 7.23 20.48 -3.82
N GLY A 37 6.12 20.04 -4.41
CA GLY A 37 4.93 19.58 -3.69
C GLY A 37 4.67 18.15 -4.09
N LEU A 38 5.14 17.22 -3.27
CA LEU A 38 4.80 15.81 -3.31
C LEU A 38 4.70 15.34 -1.87
N ASP A 39 3.66 15.80 -1.21
CA ASP A 39 3.19 15.28 0.06
C ASP A 39 1.67 15.43 0.11
N ASN A 40 0.98 14.98 -0.95
CA ASN A 40 -0.34 14.42 -0.73
C ASN A 40 -0.08 13.19 0.16
N GLY A 41 -0.26 13.34 1.47
CA GLY A 41 -0.12 12.29 2.49
C GLY A 41 -1.00 11.05 2.26
N TYR A 42 -1.66 10.96 1.12
CA TYR A 42 -2.44 9.81 0.65
C TYR A 42 -1.59 8.67 0.07
N SER A 43 -0.30 8.85 -0.22
CA SER A 43 0.51 7.76 -0.81
C SER A 43 0.93 6.69 0.21
N LYS A 44 1.28 7.09 1.44
CA LYS A 44 1.75 6.11 2.46
C LYS A 44 0.61 5.26 3.03
N ASN A 45 -0.58 5.84 3.22
CA ASN A 45 -1.73 5.12 3.76
C ASN A 45 -2.43 4.21 2.73
N ILE A 46 -2.45 4.59 1.44
CA ILE A 46 -2.99 3.73 0.38
C ILE A 46 -2.10 2.52 0.12
N LEU A 47 -0.78 2.66 0.24
CA LEU A 47 0.13 1.51 0.12
C LEU A 47 -0.08 0.52 1.26
N ILE A 48 -0.25 0.99 2.50
CA ILE A 48 -0.61 0.13 3.64
C ILE A 48 -1.98 -0.54 3.42
N LEU A 49 -2.96 0.20 2.90
CA LEU A 49 -4.28 -0.36 2.57
C LEU A 49 -4.20 -1.42 1.46
N PHE A 50 -3.35 -1.20 0.44
CA PHE A 50 -3.11 -2.18 -0.62
C PHE A 50 -2.34 -3.41 -0.14
N GLU A 51 -1.39 -3.25 0.79
CA GLU A 51 -0.67 -4.36 1.43
C GLU A 51 -1.60 -5.20 2.31
N LEU A 52 -2.48 -4.56 3.10
CA LEU A 52 -3.52 -5.23 3.88
C LEU A 52 -4.49 -6.01 3.00
N VAL A 53 -4.99 -5.42 1.92
CA VAL A 53 -5.95 -6.09 1.01
C VAL A 53 -5.30 -7.22 0.22
N LYS A 54 -4.00 -7.15 -0.09
CA LYS A 54 -3.28 -8.27 -0.74
C LYS A 54 -3.06 -9.45 0.19
N ALA A 55 -2.76 -9.20 1.47
CA ALA A 55 -2.55 -10.26 2.46
C ALA A 55 -3.81 -11.14 2.61
N ASP A 56 -5.00 -10.54 2.57
CA ASP A 56 -6.27 -11.28 2.62
C ASP A 56 -6.51 -12.15 1.38
N LEU A 57 -6.15 -11.64 0.20
CA LEU A 57 -6.38 -12.36 -1.05
C LEU A 57 -5.46 -13.59 -1.17
N ASP A 58 -4.20 -13.45 -0.80
CA ASP A 58 -3.24 -14.57 -0.79
C ASP A 58 -3.63 -15.63 0.25
N PHE A 59 -4.19 -15.21 1.39
CA PHE A 59 -4.75 -16.12 2.39
C PHE A 59 -5.97 -16.88 1.86
N ILE A 60 -6.91 -16.20 1.20
CA ILE A 60 -8.11 -16.81 0.61
C ILE A 60 -7.73 -17.78 -0.53
N ILE A 61 -6.79 -17.40 -1.40
CA ILE A 61 -6.32 -18.25 -2.50
C ILE A 61 -5.58 -19.48 -1.96
N GLY A 62 -4.70 -19.30 -0.96
CA GLY A 62 -4.00 -20.39 -0.31
C GLY A 62 -4.94 -21.38 0.40
N PHE A 63 -5.98 -20.86 1.05
CA PHE A 63 -6.99 -21.66 1.73
C PHE A 63 -7.88 -22.42 0.75
N TRP A 64 -8.29 -21.78 -0.36
CA TRP A 64 -9.04 -22.44 -1.44
C TRP A 64 -8.21 -23.53 -2.12
N GLY A 65 -6.92 -23.29 -2.37
CA GLY A 65 -6.00 -24.27 -2.95
C GLY A 65 -5.79 -25.49 -2.04
N LEU A 66 -5.61 -25.29 -0.73
CA LEU A 66 -5.50 -26.38 0.24
C LEU A 66 -6.83 -27.16 0.38
N PHE A 67 -7.96 -26.46 0.27
CA PHE A 67 -9.28 -27.07 0.31
C PHE A 67 -9.57 -27.94 -0.92
N GLU A 68 -9.23 -27.48 -2.12
CA GLU A 68 -9.34 -28.28 -3.35
C GLU A 68 -8.35 -29.46 -3.36
N PHE A 69 -7.15 -29.28 -2.80
CA PHE A 69 -6.20 -30.39 -2.63
C PHE A 69 -6.71 -31.47 -1.66
N GLN A 70 -7.38 -31.07 -0.56
CA GLN A 70 -8.00 -31.99 0.39
C GLN A 70 -9.17 -32.78 -0.22
N LYS A 71 -9.99 -32.16 -1.10
CA LYS A 71 -11.08 -32.85 -1.81
C LYS A 71 -10.58 -34.04 -2.64
N LYS A 72 -9.36 -33.97 -3.18
CA LYS A 72 -8.79 -35.02 -4.03
C LYS A 72 -8.25 -36.22 -3.25
N ALA A 73 -7.98 -36.08 -1.94
CA ALA A 73 -7.25 -37.08 -1.16
C ALA A 73 -8.11 -37.98 -0.25
N LYS A 74 -9.37 -37.64 0.09
CA LYS A 74 -10.13 -38.39 1.11
C LYS A 74 -11.58 -38.78 0.79
N GLY A 75 -12.12 -38.46 -0.38
CA GLY A 75 -13.52 -38.76 -0.69
C GLY A 75 -14.50 -37.90 0.11
N TYR A 76 -15.65 -37.61 -0.48
CA TYR A 76 -16.55 -36.51 -0.08
C TYR A 76 -17.28 -36.72 1.26
N LEU A 77 -17.19 -37.92 1.88
CA LEU A 77 -18.01 -38.30 3.04
C LEU A 77 -17.41 -37.98 4.42
N ASP A 78 -16.27 -37.28 4.50
CA ASP A 78 -15.65 -36.89 5.79
C ASP A 78 -15.29 -35.39 5.89
N LEU A 79 -15.85 -34.57 4.99
CA LEU A 79 -15.54 -33.13 4.89
C LEU A 79 -16.21 -32.28 6.00
N HIS A 80 -17.30 -32.79 6.60
CA HIS A 80 -18.10 -32.00 7.55
C HIS A 80 -17.51 -31.96 8.97
N LYS A 81 -16.69 -32.96 9.35
CA LYS A 81 -16.01 -33.00 10.67
C LYS A 81 -14.73 -32.18 10.68
N THR A 82 -14.00 -32.14 9.57
CA THR A 82 -12.77 -31.34 9.39
C THR A 82 -13.05 -29.84 9.33
N MET A 83 -14.15 -29.42 8.69
CA MET A 83 -14.55 -28.00 8.66
C MET A 83 -14.90 -27.44 10.05
N ARG A 84 -15.54 -28.25 10.92
CA ARG A 84 -15.89 -27.84 12.29
C ARG A 84 -14.65 -27.64 13.17
N GLY A 85 -13.63 -28.48 13.02
CA GLY A 85 -12.34 -28.31 13.70
C GLY A 85 -11.57 -27.08 13.24
N TYR A 86 -11.63 -26.77 11.94
CA TYR A 86 -10.97 -25.60 11.36
C TYR A 86 -11.60 -24.27 11.81
N MET A 87 -12.93 -24.17 11.86
CA MET A 87 -13.62 -22.97 12.37
C MET A 87 -13.30 -22.69 13.84
N HIS A 88 -13.16 -23.72 14.68
CA HIS A 88 -12.84 -23.57 16.10
C HIS A 88 -11.41 -23.05 16.34
N PHE A 89 -10.48 -23.31 15.42
CA PHE A 89 -9.09 -22.85 15.51
C PHE A 89 -8.96 -21.34 15.21
N PHE A 90 -9.81 -20.81 14.33
CA PHE A 90 -9.81 -19.38 13.99
C PHE A 90 -10.47 -18.51 15.07
N VAL A 91 -11.53 -18.99 15.72
CA VAL A 91 -12.18 -18.26 16.83
C VAL A 91 -11.27 -18.13 18.05
N ASN A 92 -10.40 -19.12 18.33
CA ASN A 92 -9.52 -19.11 19.50
C ASN A 92 -8.22 -18.29 19.33
N LYS A 93 -7.91 -17.82 18.11
CA LYS A 93 -6.69 -17.04 17.84
C LYS A 93 -6.88 -15.52 17.87
N ASN A 94 -8.08 -15.01 18.17
CA ASN A 94 -8.35 -13.56 18.26
C ASN A 94 -7.82 -12.75 17.05
N ILE A 95 -7.89 -13.34 15.84
CA ILE A 95 -7.59 -12.63 14.59
C ILE A 95 -8.92 -12.04 14.12
N PHE A 96 -9.46 -11.09 14.87
CA PHE A 96 -10.51 -10.14 14.48
C PHE A 96 -10.82 -9.15 15.64
N ILE A 97 -9.81 -8.69 16.38
CA ILE A 97 -9.85 -7.45 17.19
C ILE A 97 -8.47 -6.80 17.13
#